data_AF-A0A6L7KKR2-F1
#
_entry.id   AF-A0A6L7KKR2-F1
#
_cell.length_a   1.000
_cell.length_b   1.000
_cell.length_c   1.000
_cell.angle_alpha   90.00
_cell.angle_beta   90.00
_cell.angle_gamma   90.00
#
_symmetry.space_group_name_H-M   'P 1'
#
loop_
_entity.id
_entity.type
_entity.pdbx_description
1 polymer ?
#
loop_
_entity_poly.entity_id
_entity_poly.type
_entity_poly.pdbx_seq_one_letter_code
_entity_poly.pdbx_strand_id
1 'polypeptide(L)'
;MKLTRILIASLFLAPAVSPAVAELTADQVLENRLSVYSTPGITVRAGGKRRSGNVLTVDRFLAEAELPDQEGTLLVAVGGASFAEREDGTVLMTYPPESPLTVQTLTSEGEEFTLVAKVRQSGARTVVSGTPDRIRYESAAPSITIDDLRIVEPDMTDDLPIVASIKMVGYESNSDISGAAIGEFRGEDILDSFQLHVDVNQNGDGESFSLRFEIADIAAQSSGTIAWQGLGNSLVATILDGNTLDISAILGHARYLLTGKGPDAEHFEISSESSSSDVSVKMDRDGIDYRGSTHGAVLSVFASDMFDSLSEFRLPELSARFLLPIVPEQEPQDFAARFAVKGFEMNQELWSMFDPAGVIDREPVTAVLDAGGKVIVLQDSLDGDFSEILNLDHAPVDIRSLDLNEIWLKLAGVEVTGEGSFAFITRSDAPWPVGSANLAVTGVDKLLDGLVEIGIVQDLQALAFRGMVEALARPDDGLDNFGLTIETGEDGSVVVNGQRIQ
;
A
#
# COMPACT_ATOMS: atom_id res chain seq x y z
N MET A 1 -4.01 65.22 -71.56
CA MET A 1 -2.57 64.95 -71.75
C MET A 1 -2.35 63.47 -71.45
N LYS A 2 -2.00 62.70 -72.49
CA LYS A 2 -1.45 61.32 -72.54
C LYS A 2 -2.06 60.20 -71.66
N LEU A 3 -2.61 59.21 -72.38
CA LEU A 3 -2.70 57.79 -72.03
C LEU A 3 -1.33 57.18 -71.66
N THR A 4 -1.28 56.04 -70.94
CA THR A 4 -0.93 54.69 -71.47
C THR A 4 -0.39 53.69 -70.41
N ARG A 5 -1.03 52.49 -70.32
CA ARG A 5 -0.59 51.10 -69.94
C ARG A 5 -0.28 50.72 -68.47
N ILE A 6 -1.03 49.82 -67.78
CA ILE A 6 -1.37 48.35 -67.91
C ILE A 6 -0.27 47.42 -67.32
N LEU A 7 -0.61 46.63 -66.27
CA LEU A 7 -0.60 45.13 -66.11
C LEU A 7 -0.47 44.72 -64.61
N ILE A 8 -1.50 44.17 -63.95
CA ILE A 8 -1.87 42.73 -63.73
C ILE A 8 -1.31 42.11 -62.42
N ALA A 9 -2.25 41.59 -61.59
CA ALA A 9 -2.25 40.44 -60.65
C ALA A 9 -1.00 40.18 -59.76
N SER A 10 -1.13 39.94 -58.46
CA SER A 10 -1.81 38.75 -57.92
C SER A 10 -2.25 38.95 -56.46
N LEU A 11 -3.48 38.53 -56.18
CA LEU A 11 -4.09 38.38 -54.87
C LEU A 11 -3.58 37.08 -54.24
N PHE A 12 -2.73 37.14 -53.22
CA PHE A 12 -2.55 36.03 -52.28
C PHE A 12 -3.28 36.42 -50.98
N LEU A 13 -4.55 36.04 -50.91
CA LEU A 13 -5.28 35.98 -49.66
C LEU A 13 -4.80 34.70 -48.96
N ALA A 14 -3.85 34.83 -48.05
CA ALA A 14 -3.50 33.74 -47.16
C ALA A 14 -4.72 33.45 -46.27
N PRO A 15 -5.27 32.23 -46.23
CA PRO A 15 -6.22 31.89 -45.18
C PRO A 15 -5.49 31.98 -43.85
N ALA A 16 -6.10 32.67 -42.89
CA ALA A 16 -5.72 32.55 -41.49
C ALA A 16 -5.97 31.09 -41.10
N VAL A 17 -4.89 30.29 -41.11
CA VAL A 17 -4.90 28.95 -40.52
C VAL A 17 -4.94 29.18 -39.03
N SER A 18 -6.14 29.16 -38.45
CA SER A 18 -6.30 28.93 -37.01
C SER A 18 -5.50 27.67 -36.68
N PRO A 19 -4.72 27.63 -35.58
CA PRO A 19 -4.10 26.38 -35.16
C PRO A 19 -5.24 25.36 -35.00
N ALA A 20 -5.27 24.36 -35.87
CA ALA A 20 -6.18 23.24 -35.72
C ALA A 20 -5.78 22.56 -34.42
N VAL A 21 -6.54 22.81 -33.35
CA VAL A 21 -6.51 21.94 -32.18
C VAL A 21 -6.81 20.55 -32.74
N ALA A 22 -5.91 19.60 -32.55
CA ALA A 22 -6.12 18.25 -33.08
C ALA A 22 -7.41 17.71 -32.46
N GLU A 23 -8.38 17.36 -33.28
CA GLU A 23 -9.70 16.92 -32.85
C GLU A 23 -9.62 15.44 -32.45
N LEU A 24 -9.88 15.13 -31.18
CA LEU A 24 -10.06 13.75 -30.74
C LEU A 24 -11.45 13.27 -31.13
N THR A 25 -11.52 12.12 -31.78
CA THR A 25 -12.78 11.47 -32.13
C THR A 25 -13.25 10.53 -31.02
N ALA A 26 -14.55 10.25 -30.94
CA ALA A 26 -15.08 9.30 -29.96
C ALA A 26 -14.51 7.88 -30.14
N ASP A 27 -14.19 7.49 -31.38
CA ASP A 27 -13.59 6.19 -31.67
C ASP A 27 -12.14 6.10 -31.14
N GLN A 28 -11.34 7.17 -31.31
CA GLN A 28 -9.98 7.22 -30.77
C GLN A 28 -9.96 7.15 -29.24
N VAL A 29 -10.89 7.87 -28.57
CA VAL A 29 -11.00 7.82 -27.11
C VAL A 29 -11.43 6.44 -26.64
N LEU A 30 -12.40 5.81 -27.31
CA LEU A 30 -12.81 4.45 -26.99
C LEU A 30 -11.67 3.45 -27.18
N GLU A 31 -10.94 3.53 -28.29
CA GLU A 31 -9.80 2.66 -28.58
C GLU A 31 -8.69 2.81 -27.53
N ASN A 32 -8.35 4.06 -27.17
CA ASN A 32 -7.38 4.31 -26.10
C ASN A 32 -7.82 3.70 -24.77
N ARG A 33 -9.09 3.88 -24.36
CA ARG A 33 -9.62 3.30 -23.12
C ARG A 33 -9.55 1.78 -23.12
N LEU A 34 -9.92 1.12 -24.22
CA LEU A 34 -9.82 -0.34 -24.33
C LEU A 34 -8.37 -0.80 -24.26
N SER A 35 -7.44 -0.06 -24.88
CA SER A 35 -6.01 -0.36 -24.86
C SER A 35 -5.40 -0.22 -23.47
N VAL A 36 -5.72 0.84 -22.73
CA VAL A 36 -5.15 1.10 -21.39
C VAL A 36 -5.54 0.01 -20.39
N TYR A 37 -6.75 -0.54 -20.48
CA TYR A 37 -7.20 -1.63 -19.60
C TYR A 37 -6.90 -3.04 -20.14
N SER A 38 -6.40 -3.17 -21.37
CA SER A 38 -5.99 -4.46 -21.90
C SER A 38 -4.49 -4.66 -21.64
N THR A 39 -4.16 -5.48 -20.65
CA THR A 39 -2.78 -5.86 -20.30
C THR A 39 -2.55 -7.32 -20.68
N PRO A 40 -1.29 -7.82 -20.69
CA PRO A 40 -1.06 -9.25 -20.82
C PRO A 40 -1.92 -10.05 -19.81
N GLY A 41 -2.67 -11.05 -20.30
CA GLY A 41 -3.61 -11.83 -19.49
C GLY A 41 -5.01 -11.23 -19.33
N ILE A 42 -5.26 -9.97 -19.74
CA ILE A 42 -6.56 -9.30 -19.65
C ILE A 42 -6.95 -8.67 -20.99
N THR A 43 -8.07 -9.09 -21.57
CA THR A 43 -8.62 -8.50 -22.79
C THR A 43 -9.87 -7.69 -22.48
N VAL A 44 -9.90 -6.41 -22.86
CA VAL A 44 -11.09 -5.55 -22.69
C VAL A 44 -11.72 -5.22 -24.04
N ARG A 45 -13.05 -5.35 -24.13
CA ARG A 45 -13.84 -5.14 -25.36
C ARG A 45 -15.09 -4.33 -25.09
N ALA A 46 -15.56 -3.63 -26.12
CA ALA A 46 -16.82 -2.88 -26.09
C ALA A 46 -17.93 -3.64 -26.85
N GLY A 47 -19.09 -3.79 -26.23
CA GLY A 47 -20.28 -4.41 -26.80
C GLY A 47 -21.41 -3.41 -27.10
N GLY A 48 -22.23 -3.71 -28.12
CA GLY A 48 -23.42 -2.91 -28.42
C GLY A 48 -23.12 -1.49 -28.95
N LYS A 49 -22.09 -1.34 -29.78
CA LYS A 49 -21.70 -0.03 -30.34
C LYS A 49 -22.81 0.52 -31.25
N ARG A 50 -23.23 1.77 -31.01
CA ARG A 50 -24.23 2.49 -31.81
C ARG A 50 -23.79 3.94 -31.99
N ARG A 51 -23.85 4.46 -33.22
CA ARG A 51 -23.51 5.86 -33.50
C ARG A 51 -24.74 6.63 -33.94
N SER A 52 -24.90 7.84 -33.40
CA SER A 52 -25.93 8.80 -33.78
C SER A 52 -25.30 10.18 -33.87
N GLY A 53 -25.07 10.66 -35.09
CA GLY A 53 -24.33 11.91 -35.33
C GLY A 53 -22.91 11.86 -34.74
N ASN A 54 -22.62 12.84 -33.88
CA ASN A 54 -21.35 13.01 -33.15
C ASN A 54 -21.28 12.22 -31.83
N VAL A 55 -22.25 11.36 -31.55
CA VAL A 55 -22.30 10.55 -30.33
C VAL A 55 -22.12 9.06 -30.66
N LEU A 56 -21.12 8.44 -30.05
CA LEU A 56 -20.92 6.99 -30.01
C LEU A 56 -21.39 6.46 -28.65
N THR A 57 -22.28 5.49 -28.65
CA THR A 57 -22.74 4.79 -27.44
C THR A 57 -22.24 3.37 -27.44
N VAL A 58 -21.69 2.95 -26.31
CA VAL A 58 -21.33 1.57 -25.98
C VAL A 58 -22.30 1.10 -24.90
N ASP A 59 -22.90 -0.08 -25.09
CA ASP A 59 -23.89 -0.59 -24.14
C ASP A 59 -23.23 -1.24 -22.92
N ARG A 60 -22.06 -1.87 -23.13
CA ARG A 60 -21.30 -2.56 -22.08
C ARG A 60 -19.81 -2.66 -22.41
N PHE A 61 -19.00 -2.69 -21.37
CA PHE A 61 -17.60 -3.13 -21.43
C PHE A 61 -17.50 -4.55 -20.88
N LEU A 62 -16.63 -5.34 -21.51
CA LEU A 62 -16.38 -6.74 -21.17
C LEU A 62 -14.88 -6.90 -20.97
N ALA A 63 -14.46 -7.33 -19.79
CA ALA A 63 -13.10 -7.74 -19.51
C ALA A 63 -13.07 -9.26 -19.34
N GLU A 64 -12.08 -9.90 -19.95
CA GLU A 64 -11.82 -11.33 -19.87
C GLU A 64 -10.38 -11.52 -19.42
N ALA A 65 -10.19 -12.25 -18.32
CA ALA A 65 -8.87 -12.54 -17.76
C ALA A 65 -8.66 -14.05 -17.60
N GLU A 66 -7.47 -14.51 -17.96
CA GLU A 66 -7.02 -15.88 -17.71
C GLU A 66 -6.46 -15.98 -16.28
N LEU A 67 -6.93 -16.94 -15.48
CA LEU A 67 -6.48 -17.16 -14.11
C LEU A 67 -5.29 -18.13 -14.10
N PRO A 68 -4.05 -17.67 -13.78
CA PRO A 68 -2.84 -18.48 -13.93
C PRO A 68 -2.84 -19.75 -13.07
N ASP A 69 -3.37 -19.68 -11.85
CA ASP A 69 -3.26 -20.74 -10.84
C ASP A 69 -4.44 -21.73 -10.82
N GLN A 70 -5.56 -21.40 -11.47
CA GLN A 70 -6.79 -22.21 -11.45
C GLN A 70 -7.20 -22.76 -12.82
N GLU A 71 -6.40 -22.54 -13.87
CA GLU A 71 -6.74 -22.88 -15.27
C GLU A 71 -8.17 -22.41 -15.65
N GLY A 72 -8.61 -21.29 -15.10
CA GLY A 72 -9.97 -20.76 -15.22
C GLY A 72 -10.04 -19.43 -15.97
N THR A 73 -11.25 -18.96 -16.25
CA THR A 73 -11.48 -17.66 -16.88
C THR A 73 -12.35 -16.80 -15.98
N LEU A 74 -11.95 -15.53 -15.80
CA LEU A 74 -12.74 -14.49 -15.16
C LEU A 74 -13.34 -13.58 -16.22
N LEU A 75 -14.67 -13.45 -16.24
CA LEU A 75 -15.40 -12.55 -17.11
C LEU A 75 -16.06 -11.45 -16.28
N VAL A 76 -15.73 -10.20 -16.56
CA VAL A 76 -16.35 -9.02 -15.93
C VAL A 76 -17.11 -8.23 -16.98
N ALA A 77 -18.40 -8.02 -16.75
CA ALA A 77 -19.26 -7.17 -17.57
C ALA A 77 -19.76 -5.98 -16.75
N VAL A 78 -19.58 -4.77 -17.27
CA VAL A 78 -20.09 -3.53 -16.68
C VAL A 78 -20.83 -2.71 -17.73
N GLY A 79 -21.79 -1.89 -17.31
CA GLY A 79 -22.47 -0.95 -18.20
C GLY A 79 -21.51 -0.05 -18.97
N GLY A 80 -21.92 0.31 -20.18
CA GLY A 80 -21.09 1.08 -21.09
C GLY A 80 -21.13 2.59 -20.82
N ALA A 81 -20.80 3.37 -21.86
CA ALA A 81 -20.74 4.82 -21.80
C ALA A 81 -21.13 5.43 -23.15
N SER A 82 -21.51 6.70 -23.12
CA SER A 82 -21.68 7.53 -24.32
C SER A 82 -20.50 8.49 -24.45
N PHE A 83 -20.00 8.64 -25.68
CA PHE A 83 -18.87 9.44 -26.08
C PHE A 83 -19.38 10.49 -27.08
N ALA A 84 -19.43 11.75 -26.68
CA ALA A 84 -19.93 12.85 -27.50
C ALA A 84 -18.78 13.78 -27.90
N GLU A 85 -18.51 13.87 -29.20
CA GLU A 85 -17.53 14.79 -29.79
C GLU A 85 -18.08 16.23 -29.72
N ARG A 86 -17.28 17.20 -29.26
CA ARG A 86 -17.66 18.61 -29.07
C ARG A 86 -16.96 19.52 -30.07
N GLU A 87 -17.54 20.69 -30.32
CA GLU A 87 -17.01 21.70 -31.26
C GLU A 87 -15.63 22.25 -30.87
N ASP A 88 -15.23 22.11 -29.60
CA ASP A 88 -13.91 22.53 -29.09
C ASP A 88 -12.81 21.48 -29.28
N GLY A 89 -13.13 20.35 -29.92
CA GLY A 89 -12.20 19.24 -30.17
C GLY A 89 -12.06 18.24 -29.01
N THR A 90 -12.83 18.42 -27.94
CA THR A 90 -12.87 17.48 -26.80
C THR A 90 -13.96 16.41 -26.96
N VAL A 91 -13.81 15.29 -26.25
CA VAL A 91 -14.83 14.25 -26.17
C VAL A 91 -15.37 14.17 -24.75
N LEU A 92 -16.68 14.27 -24.59
CA LEU A 92 -17.36 14.02 -23.32
C LEU A 92 -17.76 12.56 -23.22
N MET A 93 -17.27 11.90 -22.18
CA MET A 93 -17.76 10.60 -21.74
C MET A 93 -18.78 10.79 -20.62
N THR A 94 -19.94 10.14 -20.75
CA THR A 94 -20.96 10.07 -19.71
C THR A 94 -21.41 8.64 -19.49
N TYR A 95 -21.80 8.34 -18.26
CA TYR A 95 -22.21 7.01 -17.86
C TYR A 95 -23.72 6.95 -17.58
N PRO A 96 -24.37 5.79 -17.78
CA PRO A 96 -25.72 5.59 -17.31
C PRO A 96 -25.82 5.76 -15.79
N PRO A 97 -26.91 6.34 -15.26
CA PRO A 97 -27.07 6.56 -13.83
C PRO A 97 -27.14 5.25 -13.03
N GLU A 98 -27.57 4.16 -13.67
CA GLU A 98 -27.55 2.79 -13.13
C GLU A 98 -27.04 1.84 -14.22
N SER A 99 -26.19 0.89 -13.84
CA SER A 99 -25.65 -0.13 -14.73
C SER A 99 -25.46 -1.46 -14.01
N PRO A 100 -25.74 -2.60 -14.65
CA PRO A 100 -25.39 -3.89 -14.07
C PRO A 100 -23.87 -4.07 -14.05
N LEU A 101 -23.38 -4.70 -12.98
CA LEU A 101 -22.06 -5.31 -12.87
C LEU A 101 -22.28 -6.82 -12.76
N THR A 102 -21.56 -7.59 -13.56
CA THR A 102 -21.58 -9.05 -13.51
C THR A 102 -20.15 -9.54 -13.52
N VAL A 103 -19.81 -10.41 -12.58
CA VAL A 103 -18.51 -11.08 -12.49
C VAL A 103 -18.80 -12.57 -12.55
N GLN A 104 -18.25 -13.26 -13.53
CA GLN A 104 -18.40 -14.70 -13.70
C GLN A 104 -17.02 -15.34 -13.64
N THR A 105 -16.90 -16.40 -12.85
CA THR A 105 -15.70 -17.23 -12.82
C THR A 105 -16.09 -18.60 -13.37
N LEU A 106 -15.28 -19.10 -14.29
CA LEU A 106 -15.35 -20.48 -14.78
C LEU A 106 -14.06 -21.20 -14.40
N THR A 107 -14.14 -22.20 -13.55
CA THR A 107 -12.99 -23.04 -13.20
C THR A 107 -12.75 -24.12 -14.26
N SER A 108 -11.54 -24.66 -14.32
CA SER A 108 -11.20 -25.79 -15.20
C SER A 108 -12.01 -27.06 -14.89
N GLU A 109 -12.51 -27.19 -13.67
CA GLU A 109 -13.41 -28.27 -13.23
C GLU A 109 -14.87 -28.06 -13.65
N GLY A 110 -15.18 -26.91 -14.26
CA GLY A 110 -16.51 -26.56 -14.76
C GLY A 110 -17.44 -25.97 -13.70
N GLU A 111 -16.91 -25.58 -12.53
CA GLU A 111 -17.67 -24.83 -11.54
C GLU A 111 -17.84 -23.37 -12.02
N GLU A 112 -19.08 -22.90 -12.00
CA GLU A 112 -19.44 -21.54 -12.37
C GLU A 112 -20.00 -20.80 -11.17
N PHE A 113 -19.42 -19.65 -10.87
CA PHE A 113 -19.93 -18.71 -9.88
C PHE A 113 -20.22 -17.38 -10.58
N THR A 114 -21.42 -16.84 -10.38
CA THR A 114 -21.79 -15.52 -10.89
C THR A 114 -22.13 -14.57 -9.74
N LEU A 115 -21.41 -13.45 -9.66
CA LEU A 115 -21.75 -12.30 -8.83
C LEU A 115 -22.42 -11.23 -9.68
N VAL A 116 -23.59 -10.77 -9.25
CA VAL A 116 -24.30 -9.63 -9.85
C VAL A 116 -24.38 -8.51 -8.84
N ALA A 117 -24.12 -7.28 -9.27
CA ALA A 117 -24.28 -6.07 -8.48
C ALA A 117 -24.81 -4.93 -9.36
N LYS A 118 -25.16 -3.80 -8.76
CA LYS A 118 -25.54 -2.57 -9.47
C LYS A 118 -24.55 -1.46 -9.19
N VAL A 119 -24.10 -0.80 -10.24
CA VAL A 119 -23.33 0.44 -10.18
C VAL A 119 -24.29 1.61 -10.36
N ARG A 120 -24.31 2.54 -9.41
CA ARG A 120 -25.08 3.79 -9.45
C ARG A 120 -24.15 4.99 -9.42
N GLN A 121 -24.23 5.84 -10.45
CA GLN A 121 -23.24 6.92 -10.65
C GLN A 121 -23.82 8.14 -11.39
N SER A 122 -24.84 8.77 -10.82
CA SER A 122 -25.47 9.93 -11.45
C SER A 122 -24.52 11.13 -11.50
N GLY A 123 -24.34 11.70 -12.69
CA GLY A 123 -23.48 12.86 -12.91
C GLY A 123 -22.00 12.52 -13.13
N ALA A 124 -21.62 11.24 -13.13
CA ALA A 124 -20.28 10.81 -13.50
C ALA A 124 -19.98 11.18 -14.96
N ARG A 125 -18.83 11.82 -15.17
CA ARG A 125 -18.38 12.27 -16.48
C ARG A 125 -16.86 12.31 -16.57
N THR A 126 -16.36 12.19 -17.79
CA THR A 126 -14.95 12.42 -18.11
C THR A 126 -14.86 13.30 -19.35
N VAL A 127 -14.11 14.40 -19.29
CA VAL A 127 -13.77 15.22 -20.45
C VAL A 127 -12.39 14.79 -20.93
N VAL A 128 -12.31 14.40 -22.20
CA VAL A 128 -11.08 13.94 -22.83
C VAL A 128 -10.62 14.99 -23.83
N SER A 129 -9.37 15.42 -23.72
CA SER A 129 -8.78 16.48 -24.55
C SER A 129 -7.34 16.14 -24.93
N GLY A 130 -6.79 16.90 -25.89
CA GLY A 130 -5.40 16.74 -26.33
C GLY A 130 -5.28 16.15 -27.73
N THR A 131 -4.23 15.37 -27.97
CA THR A 131 -3.94 14.72 -29.26
C THR A 131 -3.84 13.21 -29.05
N PRO A 132 -3.87 12.38 -30.10
CA PRO A 132 -3.65 10.94 -29.96
C PRO A 132 -2.33 10.56 -29.26
N ASP A 133 -1.30 11.41 -29.34
CA ASP A 133 0.00 11.19 -28.70
C ASP A 133 0.06 11.70 -27.25
N ARG A 134 -0.87 12.56 -26.84
CA ARG A 134 -0.97 13.09 -25.49
C ARG A 134 -2.43 13.37 -25.15
N ILE A 135 -3.02 12.49 -24.36
CA ILE A 135 -4.43 12.54 -23.97
C ILE A 135 -4.52 12.95 -22.51
N ARG A 136 -5.38 13.93 -22.24
CA ARG A 136 -5.72 14.37 -20.89
C ARG A 136 -7.15 13.97 -20.55
N TYR A 137 -7.33 13.42 -19.36
CA TYR A 137 -8.59 13.00 -18.78
C TYR A 137 -8.92 13.86 -17.56
N GLU A 138 -10.05 14.54 -17.61
CA GLU A 138 -10.63 15.24 -16.45
C GLU A 138 -11.91 14.52 -16.06
N SER A 139 -11.87 13.75 -14.98
CA SER A 139 -13.01 12.97 -14.48
C SER A 139 -13.61 13.61 -13.24
N ALA A 140 -14.94 13.54 -13.15
CA ALA A 140 -15.66 13.94 -11.95
C ALA A 140 -16.86 13.02 -11.74
N ALA A 141 -17.06 12.54 -10.52
CA ALA A 141 -18.22 11.77 -10.12
C ALA A 141 -18.70 12.19 -8.73
N PRO A 142 -19.89 12.81 -8.60
CA PRO A 142 -20.41 13.23 -7.29
C PRO A 142 -20.58 12.06 -6.31
N SER A 143 -21.02 10.91 -6.81
CA SER A 143 -21.11 9.68 -6.03
C SER A 143 -21.08 8.48 -6.99
N ILE A 144 -20.37 7.44 -6.59
CA ILE A 144 -20.44 6.11 -7.19
C ILE A 144 -20.81 5.13 -6.07
N THR A 145 -21.82 4.31 -6.29
CA THR A 145 -22.23 3.27 -5.34
C THR A 145 -22.32 1.93 -6.05
N ILE A 146 -21.72 0.91 -5.46
CA ILE A 146 -21.89 -0.49 -5.87
C ILE A 146 -22.66 -1.18 -4.76
N ASP A 147 -23.84 -1.72 -5.06
CA ASP A 147 -24.71 -2.37 -4.08
C ASP A 147 -25.58 -3.45 -4.76
N ASP A 148 -26.61 -3.95 -4.06
CA ASP A 148 -27.53 -4.98 -4.56
C ASP A 148 -26.75 -6.24 -5.02
N LEU A 149 -25.70 -6.57 -4.25
CA LEU A 149 -24.85 -7.73 -4.49
C LEU A 149 -25.65 -9.01 -4.31
N ARG A 150 -25.59 -9.89 -5.30
CA ARG A 150 -26.21 -11.21 -5.29
C ARG A 150 -25.24 -12.23 -5.86
N ILE A 151 -25.19 -13.38 -5.21
CA ILE A 151 -24.45 -14.54 -5.66
C ILE A 151 -25.47 -15.49 -6.31
N VAL A 152 -25.18 -15.89 -7.54
CA VAL A 152 -26.01 -16.80 -8.33
C VAL A 152 -25.17 -18.04 -8.63
N GLU A 153 -25.58 -19.16 -8.04
CA GLU A 153 -25.02 -20.49 -8.29
C GLU A 153 -26.12 -21.42 -8.81
N PRO A 154 -25.81 -22.39 -9.68
CA PRO A 154 -26.81 -23.29 -10.28
C PRO A 154 -27.64 -24.07 -9.25
N ASP A 155 -27.02 -24.44 -8.12
CA ASP A 155 -27.62 -25.29 -7.08
C ASP A 155 -28.12 -24.52 -5.85
N MET A 156 -27.96 -23.19 -5.82
CA MET A 156 -28.46 -22.34 -4.74
C MET A 156 -29.90 -21.89 -5.00
N THR A 157 -30.81 -22.26 -4.10
CA THR A 157 -32.24 -21.88 -4.18
C THR A 157 -32.61 -20.61 -3.42
N ASP A 158 -31.77 -20.17 -2.48
CA ASP A 158 -31.97 -18.96 -1.67
C ASP A 158 -30.75 -18.03 -1.79
N ASP A 159 -30.98 -16.72 -1.86
CA ASP A 159 -29.89 -15.73 -1.85
C ASP A 159 -29.12 -15.83 -0.52
N LEU A 160 -27.78 -15.77 -0.59
CA LEU A 160 -26.97 -15.60 0.61
C LEU A 160 -27.42 -14.30 1.32
N PRO A 161 -27.59 -14.30 2.65
CA PRO A 161 -28.07 -13.15 3.38
C PRO A 161 -26.94 -12.12 3.63
N ILE A 162 -26.26 -11.75 2.55
CA ILE A 162 -25.13 -10.82 2.53
C ILE A 162 -25.61 -9.53 1.88
N VAL A 163 -25.54 -8.44 2.63
CA VAL A 163 -25.75 -7.08 2.12
C VAL A 163 -24.40 -6.40 2.08
N ALA A 164 -23.87 -6.19 0.89
CA ALA A 164 -22.62 -5.47 0.68
C ALA A 164 -22.88 -4.18 -0.11
N SER A 165 -22.21 -3.10 0.28
CA SER A 165 -22.15 -1.88 -0.51
C SER A 165 -20.80 -1.19 -0.41
N ILE A 166 -20.38 -0.60 -1.52
CA ILE A 166 -19.22 0.27 -1.64
C ILE A 166 -19.74 1.63 -2.09
N LYS A 167 -19.30 2.71 -1.46
CA LYS A 167 -19.68 4.07 -1.83
C LYS A 167 -18.45 4.96 -1.88
N MET A 168 -18.31 5.68 -2.99
CA MET A 168 -17.31 6.72 -3.22
C MET A 168 -18.06 8.04 -3.41
N VAL A 169 -17.61 9.10 -2.75
CA VAL A 169 -18.24 10.44 -2.82
C VAL A 169 -17.19 11.47 -3.22
N GLY A 170 -17.57 12.40 -4.11
CA GLY A 170 -16.74 13.54 -4.47
C GLY A 170 -15.45 13.14 -5.16
N TYR A 171 -15.52 12.26 -6.18
CA TYR A 171 -14.35 11.88 -6.95
C TYR A 171 -14.03 12.95 -7.99
N GLU A 172 -12.80 13.44 -7.98
CA GLU A 172 -12.22 14.30 -9.01
C GLU A 172 -10.85 13.75 -9.41
N SER A 173 -10.56 13.73 -10.70
CA SER A 173 -9.28 13.23 -11.20
C SER A 173 -8.82 14.01 -12.42
N ASN A 174 -7.54 14.36 -12.41
CA ASN A 174 -6.84 14.90 -13.56
C ASN A 174 -5.69 13.97 -13.90
N SER A 175 -5.71 13.39 -15.09
CA SER A 175 -4.58 12.59 -15.57
C SER A 175 -4.16 12.97 -16.97
N ASP A 176 -2.86 12.91 -17.21
CA ASP A 176 -2.21 13.10 -18.49
C ASP A 176 -1.47 11.81 -18.84
N ILE A 177 -1.65 11.31 -20.06
CA ILE A 177 -0.90 10.18 -20.60
C ILE A 177 -0.30 10.61 -21.93
N SER A 178 0.99 10.41 -22.13
CA SER A 178 1.68 10.79 -23.37
C SER A 178 2.68 9.75 -23.85
N GLY A 179 2.81 9.57 -25.16
CA GLY A 179 3.76 8.64 -25.77
C GLY A 179 3.12 7.34 -26.29
N ALA A 180 3.55 6.89 -27.46
CA ALA A 180 2.95 5.75 -28.18
C ALA A 180 3.57 4.37 -27.84
N ALA A 181 4.77 4.32 -27.25
CA ALA A 181 5.50 3.08 -26.94
C ALA A 181 5.87 2.96 -25.45
N ILE A 182 6.32 4.06 -24.87
CA ILE A 182 6.51 4.24 -23.44
C ILE A 182 5.69 5.48 -23.07
N GLY A 183 4.65 5.27 -22.27
CA GLY A 183 3.73 6.30 -21.85
C GLY A 183 4.24 7.01 -20.59
N GLU A 184 4.57 8.30 -20.66
CA GLU A 184 4.64 9.10 -19.43
C GLU A 184 3.22 9.32 -18.94
N PHE A 185 2.98 9.07 -17.65
CA PHE A 185 1.71 9.39 -17.02
C PHE A 185 1.92 10.28 -15.81
N ARG A 186 0.91 11.11 -15.54
CA ARG A 186 0.75 11.87 -14.30
C ARG A 186 -0.73 11.87 -13.95
N GLY A 187 -1.04 11.69 -12.67
CA GLY A 187 -2.38 11.70 -12.14
C GLY A 187 -2.44 12.46 -10.82
N GLU A 188 -3.52 13.19 -10.62
CA GLU A 188 -3.93 13.75 -9.34
C GLU A 188 -5.38 13.35 -9.10
N ASP A 189 -5.64 12.67 -8.01
CA ASP A 189 -6.96 12.15 -7.65
C ASP A 189 -7.36 12.69 -6.27
N ILE A 190 -8.61 13.11 -6.14
CA ILE A 190 -9.24 13.52 -4.88
C ILE A 190 -10.52 12.71 -4.72
N LEU A 191 -10.77 12.22 -3.51
CA LEU A 191 -12.01 11.58 -3.13
C LEU A 191 -12.40 12.03 -1.72
N ASP A 192 -13.57 12.66 -1.58
CA ASP A 192 -14.06 13.15 -0.28
C ASP A 192 -14.24 12.01 0.73
N SER A 193 -14.77 10.86 0.28
CA SER A 193 -14.85 9.66 1.12
C SER A 193 -14.99 8.37 0.34
N PHE A 194 -14.47 7.29 0.92
CA PHE A 194 -14.71 5.91 0.56
C PHE A 194 -15.35 5.19 1.74
N GLN A 195 -16.40 4.41 1.47
CA GLN A 195 -17.15 3.65 2.46
C GLN A 195 -17.38 2.22 1.98
N LEU A 196 -17.11 1.25 2.83
CA LEU A 196 -17.44 -0.16 2.66
C LEU A 196 -18.36 -0.59 3.80
N HIS A 197 -19.41 -1.31 3.44
CA HIS A 197 -20.39 -1.84 4.36
C HIS A 197 -20.71 -3.26 3.96
N VAL A 198 -20.53 -4.21 4.87
CA VAL A 198 -20.93 -5.60 4.71
C VAL A 198 -21.73 -6.01 5.93
N ASP A 199 -22.89 -6.61 5.70
CA ASP A 199 -23.70 -7.28 6.73
C ASP A 199 -23.99 -8.70 6.28
N VAL A 200 -23.79 -9.66 7.17
CA VAL A 200 -24.16 -11.05 6.98
C VAL A 200 -25.07 -11.44 8.14
N ASN A 201 -26.30 -11.84 7.84
CA ASN A 201 -27.26 -12.28 8.86
C ASN A 201 -27.69 -13.72 8.58
N GLN A 202 -27.27 -14.69 9.37
CA GLN A 202 -27.74 -16.05 9.17
C GLN A 202 -29.21 -16.16 9.62
N ASN A 203 -30.08 -16.59 8.70
CA ASN A 203 -31.50 -16.75 8.99
C ASN A 203 -31.70 -17.87 10.04
N GLY A 204 -32.23 -17.53 11.22
CA GLY A 204 -32.77 -18.50 12.18
C GLY A 204 -31.97 -18.69 13.47
N ASP A 205 -30.64 -18.51 13.44
CA ASP A 205 -29.77 -18.89 14.57
C ASP A 205 -29.24 -17.69 15.37
N GLY A 206 -29.54 -16.46 14.94
CA GLY A 206 -29.17 -15.24 15.65
C GLY A 206 -27.69 -14.85 15.53
N GLU A 207 -26.94 -15.54 14.67
CA GLU A 207 -25.59 -15.21 14.27
C GLU A 207 -25.59 -14.06 13.25
N SER A 208 -24.70 -13.09 13.47
CA SER A 208 -24.57 -11.93 12.59
C SER A 208 -23.13 -11.48 12.52
N PHE A 209 -22.76 -10.91 11.38
CA PHE A 209 -21.48 -10.28 11.16
C PHE A 209 -21.69 -8.95 10.45
N SER A 210 -20.99 -7.91 10.89
CA SER A 210 -21.05 -6.58 10.29
C SER A 210 -19.65 -6.00 10.18
N LEU A 211 -19.34 -5.45 9.02
CA LEU A 211 -18.15 -4.69 8.73
C LEU A 211 -18.56 -3.30 8.24
N ARG A 212 -17.98 -2.27 8.82
CA ARG A 212 -18.01 -0.89 8.34
C ARG A 212 -16.57 -0.41 8.22
N PHE A 213 -16.25 0.17 7.09
CA PHE A 213 -15.01 0.89 6.88
C PHE A 213 -15.33 2.21 6.20
N GLU A 214 -14.76 3.29 6.70
CA GLU A 214 -14.89 4.62 6.13
C GLU A 214 -13.54 5.31 6.19
N ILE A 215 -13.19 6.02 5.13
CA ILE A 215 -12.02 6.89 5.09
C ILE A 215 -12.39 8.16 4.34
N ALA A 216 -12.01 9.30 4.92
CA ALA A 216 -12.30 10.62 4.39
C ALA A 216 -11.05 11.30 3.83
N ASP A 217 -11.26 12.35 3.02
CA ASP A 217 -10.23 13.27 2.55
C ASP A 217 -9.02 12.54 1.92
N ILE A 218 -9.29 11.75 0.88
CA ILE A 218 -8.25 11.02 0.14
C ILE A 218 -7.71 11.93 -0.96
N ALA A 219 -6.41 12.17 -0.96
CA ALA A 219 -5.71 12.83 -2.03
C ALA A 219 -4.53 11.97 -2.47
N ALA A 220 -4.46 11.64 -3.76
CA ALA A 220 -3.38 10.84 -4.33
C ALA A 220 -2.72 11.57 -5.51
N GLN A 221 -1.42 11.37 -5.65
CA GLN A 221 -0.64 11.78 -6.79
C GLN A 221 0.06 10.55 -7.35
N SER A 222 0.09 10.45 -8.67
CA SER A 222 0.81 9.40 -9.36
C SER A 222 1.61 9.99 -10.53
N SER A 223 2.78 9.44 -10.78
CA SER A 223 3.54 9.74 -11.98
C SER A 223 4.46 8.59 -12.32
N GLY A 224 4.93 8.58 -13.56
CA GLY A 224 5.93 7.61 -13.97
C GLY A 224 5.89 7.37 -15.46
N THR A 225 6.46 6.23 -15.81
CA THR A 225 6.74 5.84 -17.18
C THR A 225 6.30 4.40 -17.34
N ILE A 226 5.42 4.12 -18.30
CA ILE A 226 4.86 2.79 -18.49
C ILE A 226 4.98 2.31 -19.93
N ALA A 227 5.75 1.24 -20.14
CA ALA A 227 5.89 0.51 -21.38
C ALA A 227 4.85 -0.63 -21.39
N TRP A 228 3.67 -0.35 -21.95
CA TRP A 228 2.53 -1.26 -21.97
C TRP A 228 2.82 -2.65 -22.57
N GLN A 229 3.84 -2.77 -23.43
CA GLN A 229 4.23 -4.01 -24.08
C GLN A 229 5.03 -4.98 -23.17
N GLY A 230 5.49 -4.53 -21.99
CA GLY A 230 6.34 -5.29 -21.06
C GLY A 230 5.69 -5.67 -19.73
N LEU A 231 4.46 -5.21 -19.45
CA LEU A 231 3.77 -5.36 -18.15
C LEU A 231 3.40 -6.81 -17.76
N GLY A 232 3.70 -7.79 -18.63
CA GLY A 232 3.52 -9.22 -18.33
C GLY A 232 4.82 -9.94 -17.95
N ASN A 233 5.95 -9.22 -17.88
CA ASN A 233 7.25 -9.76 -17.47
C ASN A 233 7.43 -9.66 -15.94
N SER A 234 8.55 -10.17 -15.41
CA SER A 234 8.89 -9.96 -14.00
C SER A 234 8.99 -8.46 -13.68
N LEU A 235 8.89 -8.12 -12.39
CA LEU A 235 8.95 -6.73 -11.96
C LEU A 235 10.31 -6.10 -12.30
N VAL A 236 11.41 -6.86 -12.17
CA VAL A 236 12.74 -6.39 -12.55
C VAL A 236 12.83 -6.15 -14.04
N ALA A 237 12.29 -7.04 -14.88
CA ALA A 237 12.25 -6.81 -16.32
C ALA A 237 11.48 -5.53 -16.67
N THR A 238 10.35 -5.29 -16.00
CA THR A 238 9.57 -4.07 -16.14
C THR A 238 10.42 -2.83 -15.80
N ILE A 239 11.13 -2.83 -14.69
CA ILE A 239 12.03 -1.72 -14.31
C ILE A 239 13.18 -1.54 -15.33
N LEU A 240 13.78 -2.63 -15.78
CA LEU A 240 14.89 -2.62 -16.75
C LEU A 240 14.47 -2.06 -18.11
N ASP A 241 13.22 -2.29 -18.52
CA ASP A 241 12.58 -1.71 -19.70
C ASP A 241 12.34 -0.18 -19.58
N GLY A 242 12.71 0.42 -18.45
CA GLY A 242 12.64 1.87 -18.20
C GLY A 242 11.31 2.32 -17.59
N ASN A 243 10.51 1.37 -17.08
CA ASN A 243 9.30 1.72 -16.36
C ASN A 243 9.65 2.34 -15.00
N THR A 244 8.89 3.35 -14.62
CA THR A 244 8.98 3.97 -13.30
C THR A 244 7.57 4.21 -12.75
N LEU A 245 7.46 4.21 -11.43
CA LEU A 245 6.22 4.48 -10.71
C LEU A 245 6.55 5.33 -9.49
N ASP A 246 5.82 6.40 -9.29
CA ASP A 246 5.84 7.21 -8.08
C ASP A 246 4.40 7.51 -7.71
N ILE A 247 3.91 6.91 -6.64
CA ILE A 247 2.58 7.10 -6.09
C ILE A 247 2.74 7.62 -4.68
N SER A 248 2.01 8.68 -4.33
CA SER A 248 1.83 9.11 -2.96
C SER A 248 0.35 9.37 -2.68
N ALA A 249 -0.10 9.07 -1.47
CA ALA A 249 -1.44 9.38 -1.03
C ALA A 249 -1.42 9.88 0.42
N ILE A 250 -2.26 10.87 0.68
CA ILE A 250 -2.63 11.32 2.02
C ILE A 250 -4.07 10.90 2.23
N LEU A 251 -4.31 10.28 3.37
CA LEU A 251 -5.59 9.79 3.80
C LEU A 251 -5.97 10.54 5.07
N GLY A 252 -7.17 11.11 5.10
CA GLY A 252 -7.71 11.75 6.29
C GLY A 252 -8.13 10.74 7.34
N HIS A 253 -9.13 11.13 8.12
CA HIS A 253 -9.61 10.32 9.22
C HIS A 253 -10.26 9.02 8.70
N ALA A 254 -9.85 7.89 9.28
CA ALA A 254 -10.38 6.56 8.94
C ALA A 254 -11.09 5.93 10.15
N ARG A 255 -12.13 5.15 9.87
CA ARG A 255 -12.86 4.34 10.84
C ARG A 255 -13.08 2.93 10.31
N TYR A 256 -12.92 1.98 11.21
CA TYR A 256 -13.19 0.57 11.00
C TYR A 256 -14.04 0.10 12.18
N LEU A 257 -15.10 -0.65 11.88
CA LEU A 257 -15.92 -1.31 12.88
C LEU A 257 -16.27 -2.70 12.37
N LEU A 258 -15.87 -3.70 13.13
CA LEU A 258 -16.24 -5.09 12.94
C LEU A 258 -17.03 -5.55 14.16
N THR A 259 -18.21 -6.08 13.95
CA THR A 259 -19.01 -6.67 15.02
C THR A 259 -19.47 -8.05 14.61
N GLY A 260 -19.49 -8.99 15.54
CA GLY A 260 -20.10 -10.29 15.31
C GLY A 260 -20.82 -10.82 16.53
N LYS A 261 -21.77 -11.71 16.27
CA LYS A 261 -22.51 -12.44 17.28
C LYS A 261 -22.52 -13.93 16.94
N GLY A 262 -22.11 -14.75 17.89
CA GLY A 262 -22.09 -16.21 17.80
C GLY A 262 -23.38 -16.86 18.33
N PRO A 263 -23.47 -18.20 18.21
CA PRO A 263 -24.68 -18.98 18.52
C PRO A 263 -25.08 -18.93 20.01
N ASP A 264 -24.12 -18.72 20.92
CA ASP A 264 -24.36 -18.64 22.38
C ASP A 264 -24.55 -17.20 22.89
N ALA A 265 -24.94 -16.26 22.01
CA ALA A 265 -25.01 -14.83 22.27
C ALA A 265 -23.68 -14.17 22.68
N GLU A 266 -22.57 -14.88 22.49
CA GLU A 266 -21.23 -14.31 22.47
C GLU A 266 -21.18 -13.20 21.43
N HIS A 267 -20.58 -12.07 21.77
CA HIS A 267 -20.38 -10.99 20.82
C HIS A 267 -18.98 -10.44 20.93
N PHE A 268 -18.46 -10.05 19.78
CA PHE A 268 -17.19 -9.36 19.68
C PHE A 268 -17.37 -8.06 18.91
N GLU A 269 -16.53 -7.10 19.25
CA GLU A 269 -16.41 -5.83 18.56
C GLU A 269 -14.92 -5.50 18.42
N ILE A 270 -14.52 -5.15 17.21
CA ILE A 270 -13.20 -4.60 16.93
C ILE A 270 -13.45 -3.28 16.21
N SER A 271 -13.09 -2.18 16.85
CA SER A 271 -13.15 -0.86 16.22
C SER A 271 -11.77 -0.24 16.17
N SER A 272 -11.50 0.50 15.10
CA SER A 272 -10.27 1.27 14.95
C SER A 272 -10.59 2.62 14.34
N GLU A 273 -9.96 3.67 14.85
CA GLU A 273 -9.96 4.98 14.22
C GLU A 273 -8.54 5.52 14.09
N SER A 274 -8.29 6.34 13.08
CA SER A 274 -7.04 7.09 12.93
C SER A 274 -7.33 8.52 12.46
N SER A 275 -6.45 9.46 12.80
CA SER A 275 -6.63 10.86 12.39
C SER A 275 -6.20 11.12 10.95
N SER A 276 -5.12 10.46 10.54
CA SER A 276 -4.54 10.62 9.21
C SER A 276 -3.48 9.54 8.95
N SER A 277 -3.32 9.18 7.68
CA SER A 277 -2.25 8.32 7.20
C SER A 277 -1.63 8.88 5.94
N ASP A 278 -0.38 8.54 5.68
CA ASP A 278 0.27 8.78 4.40
C ASP A 278 0.93 7.49 3.91
N VAL A 279 0.97 7.34 2.60
CA VAL A 279 1.63 6.22 1.94
C VAL A 279 2.32 6.73 0.69
N SER A 280 3.53 6.24 0.42
CA SER A 280 4.22 6.46 -0.85
C SER A 280 4.89 5.18 -1.33
N VAL A 281 4.80 4.93 -2.62
CA VAL A 281 5.50 3.85 -3.31
C VAL A 281 6.25 4.47 -4.47
N LYS A 282 7.56 4.31 -4.47
CA LYS A 282 8.40 4.64 -5.61
C LYS A 282 9.06 3.37 -6.14
N MET A 283 9.10 3.23 -7.46
CA MET A 283 9.73 2.14 -8.16
C MET A 283 10.49 2.68 -9.36
N ASP A 284 11.79 2.42 -9.39
CA ASP A 284 12.68 2.72 -10.50
C ASP A 284 13.91 1.79 -10.44
N ARG A 285 15.00 2.14 -11.13
CA ARG A 285 16.22 1.33 -11.14
C ARG A 285 16.90 1.21 -9.78
N ASP A 286 16.69 2.16 -8.87
CA ASP A 286 17.25 2.10 -7.52
C ASP A 286 16.53 1.03 -6.68
N GLY A 287 15.31 0.66 -7.06
CA GLY A 287 14.52 -0.40 -6.43
C GLY A 287 13.11 0.06 -6.06
N ILE A 288 12.59 -0.49 -4.96
CA ILE A 288 11.28 -0.15 -4.41
C ILE A 288 11.46 0.62 -3.10
N ASP A 289 10.98 1.86 -3.03
CA ASP A 289 10.89 2.67 -1.82
C ASP A 289 9.43 2.77 -1.36
N TYR A 290 9.10 2.01 -0.32
CA TYR A 290 7.81 2.06 0.36
C TYR A 290 7.95 2.92 1.62
N ARG A 291 7.03 3.87 1.80
CA ARG A 291 6.87 4.60 3.06
C ARG A 291 5.42 4.58 3.46
N GLY A 292 5.16 4.43 4.75
CA GLY A 292 3.82 4.55 5.30
C GLY A 292 3.87 5.13 6.71
N SER A 293 2.90 5.97 7.03
CA SER A 293 2.71 6.46 8.39
C SER A 293 1.23 6.54 8.74
N THR A 294 0.91 6.40 10.01
CA THR A 294 -0.43 6.56 10.57
C THR A 294 -0.33 7.27 11.90
N HIS A 295 -1.22 8.24 12.10
CA HIS A 295 -1.26 9.11 13.26
C HIS A 295 -2.57 8.96 14.02
N GLY A 296 -2.49 9.09 15.35
CA GLY A 296 -3.65 9.13 16.24
C GLY A 296 -4.51 7.87 16.14
N ALA A 297 -3.91 6.69 15.95
CA ALA A 297 -4.66 5.46 15.87
C ALA A 297 -5.13 4.99 17.25
N VAL A 298 -6.38 4.56 17.35
CA VAL A 298 -6.97 3.95 18.54
C VAL A 298 -7.65 2.67 18.11
N LEU A 299 -7.20 1.53 18.65
CA LEU A 299 -7.81 0.22 18.44
C LEU A 299 -8.55 -0.18 19.71
N SER A 300 -9.83 -0.52 19.58
CA SER A 300 -10.64 -1.05 20.66
C SER A 300 -11.10 -2.47 20.34
N VAL A 301 -10.93 -3.38 21.29
CA VAL A 301 -11.28 -4.79 21.16
C VAL A 301 -12.16 -5.20 22.33
N PHE A 302 -13.28 -5.82 22.03
CA PHE A 302 -14.17 -6.42 23.00
C PHE A 302 -14.53 -7.84 22.54
N ALA A 303 -14.49 -8.79 23.47
CA ALA A 303 -14.98 -10.15 23.28
C ALA A 303 -15.60 -10.59 24.61
N SER A 304 -16.90 -10.90 24.61
CA SER A 304 -17.70 -11.11 25.82
C SER A 304 -17.26 -12.29 26.69
N ASP A 305 -16.54 -13.25 26.11
CA ASP A 305 -16.00 -14.45 26.74
C ASP A 305 -14.60 -14.24 27.32
N MET A 306 -13.81 -13.34 26.73
CA MET A 306 -12.43 -13.05 27.13
C MET A 306 -12.29 -11.86 28.07
N PHE A 307 -13.11 -10.82 27.89
CA PHE A 307 -12.95 -9.54 28.57
C PHE A 307 -14.26 -9.05 29.19
N ASP A 308 -14.19 -8.62 30.45
CA ASP A 308 -15.33 -7.99 31.14
C ASP A 308 -15.60 -6.55 30.64
N SER A 309 -14.69 -5.98 29.84
CA SER A 309 -14.75 -4.60 29.34
C SER A 309 -13.96 -4.40 28.04
N LEU A 310 -14.13 -3.24 27.41
CA LEU A 310 -13.42 -2.86 26.19
C LEU A 310 -11.92 -2.69 26.46
N SER A 311 -11.09 -3.41 25.72
CA SER A 311 -9.64 -3.24 25.71
C SER A 311 -9.25 -2.18 24.69
N GLU A 312 -8.43 -1.22 25.07
CA GLU A 312 -8.04 -0.10 24.19
C GLU A 312 -6.52 0.00 24.07
N PHE A 313 -6.06 0.16 22.83
CA PHE A 313 -4.69 0.39 22.45
C PHE A 313 -4.60 1.72 21.72
N ARG A 314 -3.69 2.60 22.13
CA ARG A 314 -3.44 3.88 21.47
C ARG A 314 -2.09 3.82 20.78
N LEU A 315 -2.06 4.18 19.51
CA LEU A 315 -0.87 4.29 18.67
C LEU A 315 -0.81 5.71 18.09
N PRO A 316 -0.25 6.69 18.83
CA PRO A 316 -0.14 8.07 18.38
C PRO A 316 0.63 8.22 17.07
N GLU A 317 1.71 7.46 16.88
CA GLU A 317 2.49 7.43 15.65
C GLU A 317 2.97 6.00 15.37
N LEU A 318 2.65 5.50 14.18
CA LEU A 318 3.21 4.30 13.58
C LEU A 318 3.78 4.69 12.22
N SER A 319 5.05 4.40 11.95
CA SER A 319 5.63 4.61 10.63
C SER A 319 6.60 3.50 10.24
N ALA A 320 6.68 3.26 8.93
CA ALA A 320 7.60 2.32 8.33
C ALA A 320 8.17 2.88 7.01
N ARG A 321 9.41 2.53 6.72
CA ARG A 321 10.05 2.75 5.42
C ARG A 321 10.88 1.54 5.04
N PHE A 322 10.77 1.12 3.78
CA PHE A 322 11.62 0.09 3.19
C PHE A 322 12.12 0.59 1.84
N LEU A 323 13.43 0.69 1.67
CA LEU A 323 14.08 0.85 0.38
C LEU A 323 14.81 -0.46 0.09
N LEU A 324 14.31 -1.19 -0.91
CA LEU A 324 14.82 -2.49 -1.31
C LEU A 324 15.32 -2.42 -2.75
N PRO A 325 16.64 -2.53 -2.99
CA PRO A 325 17.15 -2.74 -4.34
C PRO A 325 16.76 -4.13 -4.81
N ILE A 326 16.20 -4.23 -6.02
CA ILE A 326 15.72 -5.49 -6.60
C ILE A 326 16.34 -5.81 -7.96
N VAL A 327 17.02 -4.84 -8.57
CA VAL A 327 17.71 -5.02 -9.86
C VAL A 327 19.11 -5.56 -9.59
N PRO A 328 19.51 -6.70 -10.18
CA PRO A 328 20.86 -7.23 -10.03
C PRO A 328 21.91 -6.31 -10.62
N GLU A 329 22.87 -5.89 -9.79
CA GLU A 329 24.01 -5.08 -10.20
C GLU A 329 25.31 -5.56 -9.53
N GLN A 330 26.46 -5.22 -10.13
CA GLN A 330 27.77 -5.55 -9.53
C GLN A 330 28.23 -4.51 -8.51
N GLU A 331 27.65 -3.31 -8.53
CA GLU A 331 28.00 -2.24 -7.61
C GLU A 331 27.09 -2.29 -6.38
N PRO A 332 27.58 -1.92 -5.18
CA PRO A 332 26.73 -1.88 -3.99
C PRO A 332 25.63 -0.81 -4.09
N GLN A 333 24.38 -1.25 -3.98
CA GLN A 333 23.17 -0.44 -3.97
C GLN A 333 22.73 -0.13 -2.54
N ASP A 334 22.08 1.01 -2.35
CA ASP A 334 21.59 1.42 -1.04
C ASP A 334 20.32 0.65 -0.66
N PHE A 335 20.24 0.23 0.60
CA PHE A 335 18.99 -0.22 1.21
C PHE A 335 18.69 0.61 2.46
N ALA A 336 17.43 0.65 2.85
CA ALA A 336 17.02 1.24 4.12
C ALA A 336 15.81 0.50 4.69
N ALA A 337 15.77 0.35 6.02
CA ALA A 337 14.65 -0.19 6.75
C ALA A 337 14.44 0.65 8.00
N ARG A 338 13.27 1.26 8.12
CA ARG A 338 12.86 1.99 9.32
C ARG A 338 11.52 1.48 9.81
N PHE A 339 11.41 1.27 11.11
CA PHE A 339 10.15 1.01 11.80
C PHE A 339 10.10 1.88 13.05
N ALA A 340 8.99 2.56 13.28
CA ALA A 340 8.80 3.39 14.46
C ALA A 340 7.38 3.26 15.00
N VAL A 341 7.27 2.96 16.29
CA VAL A 341 6.07 3.08 17.11
C VAL A 341 6.39 4.09 18.20
N LYS A 342 5.67 5.20 18.28
CA LYS A 342 5.92 6.22 19.32
C LYS A 342 4.68 6.46 20.17
N GLY A 343 4.87 6.34 21.47
CA GLY A 343 3.84 6.59 22.46
C GLY A 343 2.73 5.54 22.49
N PHE A 344 3.04 4.27 22.19
CA PHE A 344 2.05 3.20 22.32
C PHE A 344 1.59 3.08 23.78
N GLU A 345 0.27 3.06 23.97
CA GLU A 345 -0.36 2.93 25.28
C GLU A 345 -1.40 1.81 25.25
N MET A 346 -1.59 1.18 26.41
CA MET A 346 -2.66 0.22 26.67
C MET A 346 -3.51 0.74 27.82
N ASN A 347 -4.80 0.45 27.82
CA ASN A 347 -5.68 0.84 28.93
C ASN A 347 -5.33 0.11 30.24
N GLN A 348 -5.85 0.65 31.34
CA GLN A 348 -5.54 0.19 32.69
C GLN A 348 -5.97 -1.25 32.94
N GLU A 349 -7.08 -1.68 32.33
CA GLU A 349 -7.61 -3.03 32.44
C GLU A 349 -6.61 -4.06 31.90
N LEU A 350 -6.05 -3.82 30.70
CA LEU A 350 -5.02 -4.67 30.11
C LEU A 350 -3.75 -4.72 30.98
N TRP A 351 -3.26 -3.56 31.45
CA TRP A 351 -2.12 -3.51 32.38
C TRP A 351 -2.36 -4.33 33.65
N SER A 352 -3.59 -4.29 34.16
CA SER A 352 -3.96 -4.98 35.40
C SER A 352 -4.06 -6.50 35.24
N MET A 353 -4.07 -7.03 34.02
CA MET A 353 -4.05 -8.48 33.78
C MET A 353 -2.70 -9.11 34.15
N PHE A 354 -1.60 -8.35 34.08
CA PHE A 354 -0.25 -8.87 34.31
C PHE A 354 0.51 -8.12 35.42
N ASP A 355 0.19 -6.85 35.68
CA ASP A 355 0.70 -6.11 36.84
C ASP A 355 -0.44 -5.36 37.55
N PRO A 356 -1.30 -6.07 38.31
CA PRO A 356 -2.40 -5.45 39.05
C PRO A 356 -1.93 -4.46 40.13
N ALA A 357 -0.73 -4.67 40.67
CA ALA A 357 -0.15 -3.83 41.71
C ALA A 357 0.41 -2.51 41.17
N GLY A 358 0.68 -2.42 39.86
CA GLY A 358 1.23 -1.23 39.23
C GLY A 358 2.68 -0.97 39.61
N VAL A 359 3.45 -2.05 39.79
CA VAL A 359 4.87 -2.00 40.15
C VAL A 359 5.71 -1.61 38.92
N ILE A 360 5.31 -2.06 37.74
CA ILE A 360 5.97 -1.76 36.47
C ILE A 360 5.55 -0.37 35.99
N ASP A 361 6.54 0.39 35.51
CA ASP A 361 6.31 1.71 34.95
C ASP A 361 5.44 1.62 33.69
N ARG A 362 4.36 2.42 33.63
CA ARG A 362 3.36 2.37 32.55
C ARG A 362 3.50 3.54 31.59
N GLU A 363 4.66 4.21 31.55
CA GLU A 363 4.95 5.24 30.57
C GLU A 363 4.75 4.74 29.13
N PRO A 364 4.35 5.62 28.19
CA PRO A 364 4.09 5.24 26.80
C PRO A 364 5.31 4.60 26.14
N VAL A 365 5.06 3.51 25.43
CA VAL A 365 6.10 2.71 24.79
C VAL A 365 6.56 3.38 23.51
N THR A 366 7.87 3.44 23.31
CA THR A 366 8.48 3.87 22.05
C THR A 366 9.44 2.80 21.57
N ALA A 367 9.35 2.42 20.30
CA ALA A 367 10.25 1.48 19.65
C ALA A 367 10.58 2.01 18.26
N VAL A 368 11.84 2.36 18.03
CA VAL A 368 12.36 2.84 16.75
C VAL A 368 13.58 2.02 16.39
N LEU A 369 13.58 1.53 15.16
CA LEU A 369 14.73 0.94 14.49
C LEU A 369 14.88 1.64 13.15
N ASP A 370 16.01 2.31 12.93
CA ASP A 370 16.41 2.89 11.66
C ASP A 370 17.75 2.26 11.25
N ALA A 371 17.70 1.49 10.17
CA ALA A 371 18.84 0.83 9.59
C ALA A 371 18.97 1.23 8.11
N GLY A 372 20.20 1.35 7.65
CA GLY A 372 20.54 1.51 6.24
C GLY A 372 21.84 0.79 5.93
N GLY A 373 22.26 0.85 4.67
CA GLY A 373 23.56 0.31 4.30
C GLY A 373 23.60 -0.02 2.83
N LYS A 374 24.50 -0.95 2.50
CA LYS A 374 24.77 -1.34 1.12
C LYS A 374 24.67 -2.84 0.93
N VAL A 375 24.05 -3.25 -0.16
CA VAL A 375 23.94 -4.64 -0.61
C VAL A 375 24.30 -4.75 -2.08
N ILE A 376 24.73 -5.92 -2.53
CA ILE A 376 24.83 -6.26 -3.95
C ILE A 376 23.72 -7.25 -4.25
N VAL A 377 22.80 -6.91 -5.15
CA VAL A 377 21.74 -7.81 -5.57
C VAL A 377 22.30 -8.82 -6.57
N LEU A 378 22.27 -10.11 -6.22
CA LEU A 378 22.90 -11.18 -7.00
C LEU A 378 21.97 -11.74 -8.09
N GLN A 379 20.67 -11.72 -7.83
CA GLN A 379 19.61 -12.21 -8.72
C GLN A 379 18.30 -11.47 -8.46
N ASP A 380 17.33 -11.60 -9.36
CA ASP A 380 15.99 -11.03 -9.15
C ASP A 380 15.43 -11.56 -7.82
N SER A 381 15.24 -10.63 -6.88
CA SER A 381 14.79 -10.97 -5.52
C SER A 381 13.31 -11.33 -5.45
N LEU A 382 12.56 -11.14 -6.54
CA LEU A 382 11.10 -11.32 -6.58
C LEU A 382 10.66 -12.49 -7.47
N ASP A 383 11.58 -13.12 -8.21
CA ASP A 383 11.31 -14.30 -9.04
C ASP A 383 11.32 -15.63 -8.23
N GLY A 384 11.62 -15.59 -6.93
CA GLY A 384 11.66 -16.75 -6.02
C GLY A 384 10.51 -16.79 -5.00
N ASP A 385 10.42 -17.87 -4.22
CA ASP A 385 9.54 -17.91 -3.05
C ASP A 385 10.02 -16.86 -2.04
N PHE A 386 9.14 -15.97 -1.59
CA PHE A 386 9.46 -14.96 -0.58
C PHE A 386 10.06 -15.57 0.70
N SER A 387 9.74 -16.85 0.99
CA SER A 387 10.34 -17.60 2.08
C SER A 387 11.86 -17.82 1.93
N GLU A 388 12.39 -17.85 0.70
CA GLU A 388 13.83 -17.99 0.41
C GLU A 388 14.60 -16.68 0.68
N ILE A 389 13.95 -15.51 0.59
CA ILE A 389 14.56 -14.20 0.91
C ILE A 389 14.94 -14.13 2.39
N LEU A 390 14.16 -14.78 3.26
CA LEU A 390 14.42 -14.83 4.71
C LEU A 390 15.49 -15.88 5.08
N ASN A 391 15.92 -16.71 4.12
CA ASN A 391 17.00 -17.66 4.32
C ASN A 391 18.34 -17.02 3.98
N LEU A 392 19.10 -16.59 4.99
CA LEU A 392 20.40 -15.94 4.82
C LEU A 392 21.42 -16.78 4.03
N ASP A 393 21.28 -18.11 4.00
CA ASP A 393 22.17 -18.99 3.24
C ASP A 393 21.90 -18.96 1.72
N HIS A 394 20.71 -18.48 1.31
CA HIS A 394 20.26 -18.38 -0.09
C HIS A 394 19.74 -16.98 -0.42
N ALA A 395 20.05 -15.97 0.41
CA ALA A 395 19.55 -14.63 0.22
C ALA A 395 20.00 -14.11 -1.17
N PRO A 396 19.10 -13.52 -1.98
CA PRO A 396 19.42 -13.02 -3.31
C PRO A 396 20.30 -11.74 -3.27
N VAL A 397 20.90 -11.43 -2.11
CA VAL A 397 21.68 -10.23 -1.83
C VAL A 397 22.94 -10.58 -1.04
N ASP A 398 24.04 -9.89 -1.35
CA ASP A 398 25.29 -9.93 -0.59
C ASP A 398 25.46 -8.61 0.18
N ILE A 399 25.34 -8.68 1.51
CA ILE A 399 25.43 -7.50 2.38
C ILE A 399 26.87 -6.97 2.44
N ARG A 400 27.03 -5.67 2.24
CA ARG A 400 28.33 -4.97 2.24
C ARG A 400 28.52 -4.07 3.44
N SER A 401 27.46 -3.40 3.87
CA SER A 401 27.47 -2.61 5.10
C SER A 401 26.09 -2.56 5.75
N LEU A 402 26.08 -2.34 7.06
CA LEU A 402 24.90 -2.04 7.87
C LEU A 402 25.23 -0.88 8.80
N ASP A 403 24.46 0.18 8.67
CA ASP A 403 24.45 1.34 9.54
C ASP A 403 23.16 1.28 10.37
N LEU A 404 23.29 1.24 11.68
CA LEU A 404 22.20 1.37 12.65
C LEU A 404 22.12 2.84 13.02
N ASN A 405 21.31 3.60 12.29
CA ASN A 405 21.18 5.05 12.45
C ASN A 405 20.48 5.41 13.76
N GLU A 406 19.51 4.58 14.18
CA GLU A 406 18.75 4.77 15.41
C GLU A 406 18.27 3.42 15.93
N ILE A 407 18.65 3.09 17.16
CA ILE A 407 17.95 2.12 18.00
C ILE A 407 17.38 2.94 19.16
N TRP A 408 16.07 2.92 19.34
CA TRP A 408 15.44 3.53 20.50
C TRP A 408 14.30 2.66 21.01
N LEU A 409 14.44 2.11 22.21
CA LEU A 409 13.41 1.37 22.89
C LEU A 409 13.16 2.04 24.25
N LYS A 410 11.95 2.51 24.47
CA LYS A 410 11.45 2.97 25.76
C LYS A 410 10.25 2.12 26.14
N LEU A 411 10.38 1.30 27.17
CA LEU A 411 9.34 0.36 27.60
C LEU A 411 9.50 0.08 29.09
N ALA A 412 8.40 0.09 29.85
CA ALA A 412 8.39 -0.38 31.23
C ALA A 412 9.41 0.31 32.16
N GLY A 413 9.72 1.59 31.88
CA GLY A 413 10.69 2.41 32.62
C GLY A 413 12.15 2.17 32.20
N VAL A 414 12.40 1.24 31.28
CA VAL A 414 13.69 1.05 30.63
C VAL A 414 13.78 1.90 29.38
N GLU A 415 14.93 2.53 29.19
CA GLU A 415 15.29 3.20 27.94
C GLU A 415 16.62 2.66 27.41
N VAL A 416 16.59 2.19 26.17
CA VAL A 416 17.74 1.76 25.39
C VAL A 416 17.85 2.67 24.17
N THR A 417 19.00 3.30 24.00
CA THR A 417 19.32 4.08 22.80
C THR A 417 20.62 3.58 22.19
N GLY A 418 20.77 3.63 20.87
CA GLY A 418 22.04 3.25 20.27
C GLY A 418 22.18 3.53 18.79
N GLU A 419 23.41 3.37 18.34
CA GLU A 419 23.83 3.53 16.96
C GLU A 419 24.97 2.55 16.67
N GLY A 420 25.24 2.28 15.40
CA GLY A 420 26.33 1.39 15.01
C GLY A 420 26.61 1.41 13.53
N SER A 421 27.78 0.91 13.16
CA SER A 421 28.17 0.77 11.76
C SER A 421 29.07 -0.45 11.60
N PHE A 422 28.74 -1.27 10.60
CA PHE A 422 29.41 -2.53 10.30
C PHE A 422 29.67 -2.64 8.81
N ALA A 423 30.90 -2.97 8.44
CA ALA A 423 31.24 -3.48 7.12
C ALA A 423 31.20 -5.01 7.15
N PHE A 424 30.76 -5.65 6.08
CA PHE A 424 30.72 -7.12 6.01
C PHE A 424 31.87 -7.66 5.17
N ILE A 425 32.61 -8.61 5.75
CA ILE A 425 33.66 -9.39 5.07
C ILE A 425 33.21 -10.84 4.94
N THR A 426 33.75 -11.57 3.97
CA THR A 426 33.50 -13.02 3.87
C THR A 426 34.46 -13.76 4.80
N ARG A 427 33.93 -14.53 5.74
CA ARG A 427 34.70 -15.38 6.66
C ARG A 427 34.04 -16.76 6.75
N SER A 428 34.80 -17.81 6.48
CA SER A 428 34.29 -19.20 6.49
C SER A 428 33.03 -19.36 5.65
N ASP A 429 33.03 -18.76 4.45
CA ASP A 429 31.93 -18.75 3.48
C ASP A 429 30.64 -18.07 3.96
N ALA A 430 30.69 -17.31 5.05
CA ALA A 430 29.57 -16.53 5.58
C ALA A 430 29.92 -15.03 5.72
N PRO A 431 28.92 -14.13 5.63
CA PRO A 431 29.12 -12.71 5.92
C PRO A 431 29.43 -12.51 7.41
N TRP A 432 30.50 -11.76 7.70
CA TRP A 432 30.96 -11.42 9.05
C TRP A 432 31.02 -9.91 9.22
N PRO A 433 30.30 -9.33 10.21
CA PRO A 433 30.33 -7.89 10.46
C PRO A 433 31.65 -7.49 11.13
N VAL A 434 32.24 -6.38 10.67
CA VAL A 434 33.41 -5.73 11.24
C VAL A 434 33.05 -4.27 11.49
N GLY A 435 33.10 -3.85 12.74
CA GLY A 435 32.68 -2.52 13.12
C GLY A 435 32.30 -2.45 14.59
N SER A 436 31.43 -1.50 14.91
CA SER A 436 31.03 -1.26 16.29
C SER A 436 29.60 -0.77 16.42
N ALA A 437 28.96 -1.13 17.54
CA ALA A 437 27.71 -0.54 18.00
C ALA A 437 27.87 0.01 19.42
N ASN A 438 27.24 1.14 19.70
CA ASN A 438 27.18 1.76 21.00
C ASN A 438 25.73 1.80 21.46
N LEU A 439 25.47 1.23 22.64
CA LEU A 439 24.18 1.27 23.31
C LEU A 439 24.33 2.02 24.63
N ALA A 440 23.32 2.78 25.00
CA ALA A 440 23.13 3.33 26.33
C ALA A 440 21.81 2.75 26.89
N VAL A 441 21.86 2.25 28.11
CA VAL A 441 20.75 1.55 28.75
C VAL A 441 20.50 2.16 30.13
N THR A 442 19.25 2.49 30.43
CA THR A 442 18.85 3.03 31.73
C THR A 442 17.60 2.34 32.28
N GLY A 443 17.44 2.34 33.61
CA GLY A 443 16.21 1.90 34.30
C GLY A 443 16.00 0.39 34.44
N VAL A 444 17.01 -0.42 34.09
CA VAL A 444 16.89 -1.89 34.10
C VAL A 444 16.74 -2.48 35.51
N ASP A 445 17.38 -1.90 36.52
CA ASP A 445 17.31 -2.45 37.89
C ASP A 445 15.88 -2.35 38.44
N LYS A 446 15.24 -1.18 38.26
CA LYS A 446 13.85 -0.94 38.66
C LYS A 446 12.88 -1.90 37.97
N LEU A 447 13.04 -2.12 36.66
CA LEU A 447 12.20 -3.08 35.94
C LEU A 447 12.42 -4.51 36.45
N LEU A 448 13.68 -4.91 36.67
CA LEU A 448 14.02 -6.24 37.14
C LEU A 448 13.43 -6.53 38.52
N ASP A 449 13.52 -5.57 39.45
CA ASP A 449 12.87 -5.66 40.76
C ASP A 449 11.35 -5.80 40.63
N GLY A 450 10.74 -5.01 39.73
CA GLY A 450 9.30 -5.10 39.47
C GLY A 450 8.88 -6.47 38.92
N LEU A 451 9.65 -7.03 37.98
CA LEU A 451 9.40 -8.36 37.40
C LEU A 451 9.55 -9.50 38.41
N VAL A 452 10.46 -9.35 39.38
CA VAL A 452 10.62 -10.27 40.50
C VAL A 452 9.42 -10.16 41.44
N GLU A 453 8.98 -8.95 41.77
CA GLU A 453 7.86 -8.70 42.68
C GLU A 453 6.56 -9.31 42.15
N ILE A 454 6.29 -9.20 40.84
CA ILE A 454 5.11 -9.82 40.22
C ILE A 454 5.31 -11.30 39.85
N GLY A 455 6.49 -11.86 40.11
CA GLY A 455 6.78 -13.29 39.95
C GLY A 455 7.02 -13.76 38.51
N ILE A 456 7.27 -12.85 37.57
CA ILE A 456 7.65 -13.21 36.18
C ILE A 456 9.10 -13.73 36.15
N VAL A 457 9.99 -13.08 36.91
CA VAL A 457 11.41 -13.45 37.01
C VAL A 457 11.70 -13.99 38.40
N GLN A 458 12.48 -15.08 38.50
CA GLN A 458 12.89 -15.62 39.79
C GLN A 458 14.08 -14.83 40.36
N ASP A 459 14.16 -14.68 41.69
CA ASP A 459 15.28 -13.99 42.37
C ASP A 459 16.66 -14.43 41.88
N LEU A 460 16.85 -15.74 41.71
CA LEU A 460 18.13 -16.30 41.25
C LEU A 460 18.47 -15.89 39.82
N GLN A 461 17.47 -15.77 38.94
CA GLN A 461 17.64 -15.29 37.57
C GLN A 461 17.99 -13.81 37.56
N ALA A 462 17.33 -13.00 38.41
CA ALA A 462 17.65 -11.59 38.58
C ALA A 462 19.09 -11.39 39.09
N LEU A 463 19.52 -12.16 40.10
CA LEU A 463 20.90 -12.12 40.59
C LEU A 463 21.92 -12.53 39.51
N ALA A 464 21.62 -13.57 38.73
CA ALA A 464 22.47 -14.00 37.62
C ALA A 464 22.60 -12.92 36.54
N PHE A 465 21.49 -12.26 36.20
CA PHE A 465 21.47 -11.14 35.24
C PHE A 465 22.29 -9.95 35.75
N ARG A 466 22.12 -9.54 37.01
CA ARG A 466 22.89 -8.47 37.63
C ARG A 466 24.39 -8.74 37.56
N GLY A 467 24.82 -9.94 37.93
CA GLY A 467 26.23 -10.34 37.84
C GLY A 467 26.79 -10.32 36.41
N MET A 468 25.96 -10.63 35.41
CA MET A 468 26.35 -10.53 34.00
C MET A 468 26.52 -9.07 33.55
N VAL A 469 25.58 -8.19 33.91
CA VAL A 469 25.68 -6.76 33.60
C VAL A 469 26.91 -6.16 34.28
N GLU A 470 27.12 -6.44 35.57
CA GLU A 470 28.32 -5.99 36.29
C GLU A 470 29.63 -6.47 35.66
N ALA A 471 29.65 -7.70 35.14
CA ALA A 471 30.84 -8.24 34.47
C ALA A 471 31.15 -7.48 33.17
N LEU A 472 30.14 -7.03 32.43
CA LEU A 472 30.27 -6.35 31.14
C LEU A 472 30.29 -4.83 31.23
N ALA A 473 29.84 -4.26 32.35
CA ALA A 473 29.74 -2.83 32.59
C ALA A 473 31.12 -2.16 32.66
N ARG A 474 31.20 -0.86 32.33
CA ARG A 474 32.41 -0.06 32.53
C ARG A 474 32.61 0.27 34.01
N PRO A 475 33.82 0.67 34.46
CA PRO A 475 34.10 0.90 35.88
C PRO A 475 33.20 1.91 36.61
N ASP A 476 32.60 2.85 35.88
CA ASP A 476 31.68 3.88 36.41
C ASP A 476 30.20 3.61 36.06
N ASP A 477 29.91 2.50 35.36
CA ASP A 477 28.56 2.11 34.99
C ASP A 477 27.87 1.38 36.16
N GLY A 478 26.54 1.44 36.22
CA GLY A 478 25.71 0.69 37.17
C GLY A 478 24.47 0.10 36.48
N LEU A 479 23.74 -0.78 37.16
CA LEU A 479 22.56 -1.45 36.58
C LEU A 479 21.46 -0.50 36.09
N ASP A 480 21.34 0.70 36.67
CA ASP A 480 20.37 1.72 36.26
C ASP A 480 20.89 2.67 35.16
N ASN A 481 22.18 2.65 34.86
CA ASN A 481 22.78 3.45 33.80
C ASN A 481 24.12 2.82 33.38
N PHE A 482 24.12 2.14 32.24
CA PHE A 482 25.33 1.56 31.68
C PHE A 482 25.35 1.71 30.16
N GLY A 483 26.55 1.71 29.58
CA GLY A 483 26.70 1.67 28.14
C GLY A 483 27.41 0.40 27.69
N LEU A 484 27.06 -0.07 26.49
CA LEU A 484 27.69 -1.21 25.85
C LEU A 484 28.31 -0.74 24.54
N THR A 485 29.63 -0.83 24.44
CA THR A 485 30.34 -0.74 23.17
C THR A 485 30.67 -2.16 22.73
N ILE A 486 30.04 -2.60 21.65
CA ILE A 486 30.26 -3.90 21.02
C ILE A 486 31.15 -3.67 19.80
N GLU A 487 32.28 -4.36 19.71
CA GLU A 487 33.20 -4.29 18.59
C GLU A 487 33.43 -5.68 18.01
N THR A 488 33.39 -5.78 16.68
CA THR A 488 33.71 -7.02 15.97
C THR A 488 34.92 -6.80 15.07
N GLY A 489 35.94 -7.66 15.21
CA GLY A 489 37.19 -7.58 14.46
C GLY A 489 37.22 -8.47 13.23
N GLU A 490 38.10 -8.17 12.29
CA GLU A 490 38.36 -9.00 11.10
C GLU A 490 38.85 -10.42 11.45
N ASP A 491 39.52 -10.58 12.60
CA ASP A 491 40.01 -11.86 13.11
C ASP A 491 38.89 -12.77 13.66
N GLY A 492 37.65 -12.25 13.72
CA GLY A 492 36.51 -12.90 14.33
C GLY A 492 36.40 -12.65 15.84
N SER A 493 37.17 -11.71 16.38
CA SER A 493 37.03 -11.31 17.78
C SER A 493 35.72 -10.55 18.01
N VAL A 494 35.12 -10.79 19.17
CA VAL A 494 34.00 -9.99 19.67
C VAL A 494 34.42 -9.41 21.01
N VAL A 495 34.40 -8.09 21.11
CA VAL A 495 34.80 -7.33 22.29
C VAL A 495 33.60 -6.52 22.77
N VAL A 496 33.30 -6.60 24.07
CA VAL A 496 32.26 -5.80 24.71
C VAL A 496 32.91 -4.98 25.81
N ASN A 497 32.84 -3.66 25.72
CA ASN A 497 33.46 -2.73 26.68
C ASN A 497 34.95 -3.04 26.96
N GLY A 498 35.69 -3.41 25.91
CA GLY A 498 37.11 -3.79 26.01
C GLY A 498 37.38 -5.20 26.52
N GLN A 499 36.35 -5.97 26.90
CA GLN A 499 36.46 -7.37 27.30
C GLN A 499 36.21 -8.30 26.12
N ARG A 500 37.16 -9.21 25.86
CA ARG A 500 37.01 -10.21 24.79
C ARG A 500 36.06 -11.33 25.22
N ILE A 501 34.99 -11.51 24.46
CA ILE A 501 33.96 -12.53 24.67
C ILE A 501 34.17 -13.72 23.73
N GLN A 502 34.65 -13.46 22.51
CA GLN A 502 34.94 -14.49 21.49
C GLN A 502 36.26 -14.23 20.77
#